data_AF-A0A3M1G164-F1
#
_entry.id   AF-A0A3M1G164-F1
#
_cell.length_a   1.000
_cell.length_b   1.000
_cell.length_c   1.000
_cell.angle_alpha   90.00
_cell.angle_beta   90.00
_cell.angle_gamma   90.00
#
_symmetry.space_group_name_H-M   'P 1'
#
loop_
_entity.id
_entity.type
_entity.pdbx_description
1 polymer ?
#
loop_
_entity_poly.entity_id
_entity_poly.type
_entity_poly.pdbx_seq_one_letter_code
_entity_poly.pdbx_strand_id
1 'polypeptide(L)'
;LLWAVPEERDGGRLRLNSLCGINLAGHALRRRGIPYGYVLAPADDSTALLRVDQLARAGRARRALAQARIGLIGEHPAGFDTCSYDARSLEDLFGAQVDALALDGFLAAARNTPEQTRAMVLDRLRTRVPNLDQVEATATAGTAGVYVALQEALSARGWDGVAVRCWPEFFTELGCAACGAMSLTTEDGAPCSCEADVNGTLTLVLLQAIAGEPPFITDLVNVDGASDTAVLWHCGLAPWSMADPARPVQATVHSNRKLPLLFEFTLKPGRVTLARLHHTPQTGYRLVIGGGEMVSAPPSFGGTSGVIRFDRPALEVFDTVMAEGLEHHICVVYGDHREALRAFADLVGLDVLELT
;
A
#
# COMPACT_ATOMS: atom_id res chain seq x y z
N LEU A 1 -3.80 25.30 -1.80
CA LEU A 1 -5.25 25.47 -1.59
C LEU A 1 -5.56 26.97 -1.63
N LEU A 2 -6.61 27.35 -2.34
CA LEU A 2 -7.18 28.71 -2.32
C LEU A 2 -8.56 28.65 -1.63
N TRP A 3 -8.78 29.42 -0.56
CA TRP A 3 -10.04 29.38 0.18
C TRP A 3 -10.72 30.76 0.14
N ALA A 4 -11.90 30.82 -0.48
CA ALA A 4 -12.79 31.97 -0.40
C ALA A 4 -13.84 31.79 0.70
N VAL A 5 -13.91 32.76 1.61
CA VAL A 5 -14.98 32.86 2.61
C VAL A 5 -16.15 33.65 1.99
N PRO A 6 -17.39 33.12 1.99
CA PRO A 6 -18.55 33.82 1.43
C PRO A 6 -18.75 35.21 2.02
N GLU A 7 -19.26 36.12 1.21
CA GLU A 7 -19.59 37.49 1.58
C GLU A 7 -21.12 37.64 1.71
N GLU A 8 -21.55 38.47 2.65
CA GLU A 8 -22.97 38.81 2.79
C GLU A 8 -23.44 39.72 1.63
N ARG A 9 -24.66 39.48 1.14
CA ARG A 9 -25.26 40.24 0.03
C ARG A 9 -26.31 41.21 0.55
N ASP A 10 -25.91 42.12 1.43
CA ASP A 10 -26.78 43.10 2.09
C ASP A 10 -26.82 44.48 1.37
N GLY A 11 -26.06 44.64 0.29
CA GLY A 11 -25.91 45.93 -0.42
C GLY A 11 -24.91 46.89 0.24
N GLY A 12 -24.24 46.47 1.31
CA GLY A 12 -23.22 47.22 2.02
C GLY A 12 -21.82 47.13 1.38
N ARG A 13 -20.80 47.48 2.17
CA ARG A 13 -19.40 47.46 1.74
C ARG A 13 -18.89 46.03 1.60
N LEU A 14 -18.36 45.70 0.41
CA LEU A 14 -17.58 44.48 0.17
C LEU A 14 -16.29 44.48 1.02
N ARG A 15 -16.11 43.49 1.89
CA ARG A 15 -15.06 43.50 2.92
C ARG A 15 -13.79 42.77 2.50
N LEU A 16 -13.90 41.46 2.26
CA LEU A 16 -12.80 40.56 1.92
C LEU A 16 -12.56 40.50 0.41
N ASN A 17 -13.63 40.58 -0.39
CA ASN A 17 -13.61 40.29 -1.83
C ASN A 17 -12.90 38.96 -2.14
N SER A 18 -13.10 37.98 -1.27
CA SER A 18 -12.31 36.73 -1.20
C SER A 18 -12.41 35.90 -2.49
N LEU A 19 -13.62 35.78 -3.05
CA LEU A 19 -13.87 35.03 -4.29
C LEU A 19 -13.11 35.61 -5.48
N CYS A 20 -13.10 36.95 -5.62
CA CYS A 20 -12.31 37.62 -6.64
C CYS A 20 -10.81 37.40 -6.41
N GLY A 21 -10.36 37.51 -5.15
CA GLY A 21 -8.97 37.26 -4.77
C GLY A 21 -8.48 35.87 -5.16
N ILE A 22 -9.23 34.81 -4.83
CA ILE A 22 -8.85 33.45 -5.23
C ILE A 22 -8.93 33.23 -6.74
N ASN A 23 -9.83 33.90 -7.45
CA ASN A 23 -9.91 33.81 -8.91
C ASN A 23 -8.66 34.41 -9.58
N LEU A 24 -8.23 35.59 -9.12
CA LEU A 24 -6.99 36.23 -9.58
C LEU A 24 -5.76 35.34 -9.29
N ALA A 25 -5.68 34.79 -8.08
CA ALA A 25 -4.61 33.88 -7.70
C ALA A 25 -4.64 32.59 -8.55
N GLY A 26 -5.80 31.98 -8.72
CA GLY A 26 -6.00 30.77 -9.52
C GLY A 26 -5.58 30.97 -10.97
N HIS A 27 -6.01 32.06 -11.60
CA HIS A 27 -5.56 32.42 -12.95
C HIS A 27 -4.04 32.53 -13.05
N ALA A 28 -3.41 33.20 -12.08
CA ALA A 28 -1.96 33.39 -12.04
C ALA A 28 -1.18 32.07 -11.82
N LEU A 29 -1.72 31.13 -11.04
CA LEU A 29 -1.14 29.80 -10.82
C LEU A 29 -1.30 28.92 -12.07
N ARG A 30 -2.50 28.90 -12.67
CA ARG A 30 -2.77 28.12 -13.90
C ARG A 30 -1.86 28.54 -15.04
N ARG A 31 -1.64 29.85 -15.22
CA ARG A 31 -0.69 30.39 -16.21
C ARG A 31 0.76 29.92 -16.02
N ARG A 32 1.13 29.49 -14.82
CA ARG A 32 2.47 28.98 -14.47
C ARG A 32 2.52 27.45 -14.40
N GLY A 33 1.42 26.76 -14.74
CA GLY A 33 1.34 25.30 -14.63
C GLY A 33 1.38 24.78 -13.18
N ILE A 34 1.07 25.63 -12.19
CA ILE A 34 1.07 25.21 -10.79
C ILE A 34 -0.33 24.70 -10.42
N PRO A 35 -0.50 23.42 -10.06
CA PRO A 35 -1.80 22.87 -9.67
C PRO A 35 -2.24 23.45 -8.31
N TYR A 36 -3.56 23.61 -8.14
CA TYR A 36 -4.14 24.09 -6.89
C TYR A 36 -5.56 23.56 -6.68
N GLY A 37 -5.86 23.15 -5.45
CA GLY A 37 -7.24 22.98 -4.99
C GLY A 37 -7.85 24.29 -4.53
N TYR A 38 -9.19 24.35 -4.47
CA TYR A 38 -9.94 25.53 -4.02
C TYR A 38 -11.18 25.15 -3.22
N VAL A 39 -11.65 26.07 -2.38
CA VAL A 39 -12.86 25.96 -1.54
C VAL A 39 -13.58 27.31 -1.49
N LEU A 40 -14.92 27.30 -1.56
CA LEU A 40 -15.78 28.45 -1.28
C LEU A 40 -16.78 28.06 -0.20
N ALA A 41 -16.51 28.45 1.05
CA ALA A 41 -17.32 28.08 2.21
C ALA A 41 -16.90 28.89 3.46
N PRO A 42 -17.77 29.03 4.47
CA PRO A 42 -17.38 29.49 5.80
C PRO A 42 -16.23 28.65 6.39
N ALA A 43 -15.45 29.24 7.30
CA ALA A 43 -14.25 28.58 7.86
C ALA A 43 -14.58 27.34 8.73
N ASP A 44 -15.79 27.28 9.26
CA ASP A 44 -16.33 26.22 10.12
C ASP A 44 -17.20 25.20 9.37
N ASP A 45 -17.30 25.32 8.03
CA ASP A 45 -18.05 24.37 7.22
C ASP A 45 -17.37 22.99 7.21
N SER A 46 -18.10 21.95 7.60
CA SER A 46 -17.57 20.60 7.73
C SER A 46 -17.14 19.97 6.40
N THR A 47 -17.82 20.31 5.31
CA THR A 47 -17.51 19.81 3.96
C THR A 47 -16.23 20.47 3.44
N ALA A 48 -16.07 21.77 3.69
CA ALA A 48 -14.87 22.51 3.40
C ALA A 48 -13.66 21.97 4.18
N LEU A 49 -13.82 21.72 5.48
CA LEU A 49 -12.77 21.14 6.32
C LEU A 49 -12.37 19.73 5.86
N LEU A 50 -13.32 18.90 5.45
CA LEU A 50 -13.02 17.59 4.84
C LEU A 50 -12.19 17.74 3.57
N ARG A 51 -12.56 18.67 2.68
CA ARG A 51 -11.80 18.94 1.45
C ARG A 51 -10.40 19.49 1.74
N VAL A 52 -10.26 20.33 2.76
CA VAL A 52 -8.95 20.84 3.23
C VAL A 52 -8.09 19.68 3.72
N ASP A 53 -8.64 18.76 4.51
CA ASP A 53 -7.95 17.56 4.99
C ASP A 53 -7.50 16.67 3.82
N GLN A 54 -8.37 16.38 2.85
CA GLN A 54 -8.03 15.61 1.65
C GLN A 54 -6.85 16.23 0.88
N LEU A 55 -6.88 17.55 0.66
CA LEU A 55 -5.78 18.27 -0.01
C LEU A 55 -4.49 18.29 0.84
N ALA A 56 -4.61 18.35 2.17
CA ALA A 56 -3.47 18.29 3.07
C ALA A 56 -2.80 16.90 3.05
N ARG A 57 -3.60 15.83 3.05
CA ARG A 57 -3.15 14.44 2.88
C ARG A 57 -2.46 14.23 1.54
N ALA A 58 -3.06 14.70 0.44
CA ALA A 58 -2.44 14.67 -0.88
C ALA A 58 -1.08 15.40 -0.92
N GLY A 59 -1.01 16.58 -0.29
CA GLY A 59 0.24 17.32 -0.16
C GLY A 59 1.30 16.61 0.70
N ARG A 60 0.88 15.89 1.75
CA ARG A 60 1.76 15.03 2.57
C ARG A 60 2.29 13.86 1.76
N ALA A 61 1.43 13.16 1.04
CA ALA A 61 1.81 12.05 0.16
C ALA A 61 2.80 12.48 -0.91
N ARG A 62 2.58 13.64 -1.57
CA ARG A 62 3.54 14.19 -2.53
C ARG A 62 4.93 14.41 -1.92
N ARG A 63 5.00 14.92 -0.68
CA ARG A 63 6.30 15.11 0.01
C ARG A 63 6.94 13.79 0.38
N ALA A 64 6.14 12.82 0.83
CA ALA A 64 6.64 11.48 1.16
C ALA A 64 7.27 10.82 -0.08
N LEU A 65 6.57 10.84 -1.22
CA LEU A 65 7.07 10.25 -2.46
C LEU A 65 8.31 10.98 -3.01
N ALA A 66 8.37 12.30 -2.90
CA ALA A 66 9.53 13.11 -3.31
C ALA A 66 10.80 12.90 -2.48
N GLN A 67 10.69 12.19 -1.37
CA GLN A 67 11.82 11.82 -0.52
C GLN A 67 11.94 10.30 -0.39
N ALA A 68 11.06 9.54 -1.04
CA ALA A 68 10.94 8.11 -0.83
C ALA A 68 12.18 7.38 -1.34
N ARG A 69 12.74 6.54 -0.46
CA ARG A 69 13.81 5.60 -0.81
C ARG A 69 13.25 4.19 -0.67
N ILE A 70 13.00 3.55 -1.81
CA ILE A 70 12.49 2.19 -1.87
C ILE A 70 13.68 1.23 -1.87
N GLY A 71 13.77 0.40 -0.83
CA GLY A 71 14.72 -0.70 -0.80
C GLY A 71 14.29 -1.79 -1.76
N LEU A 72 15.20 -2.25 -2.62
CA LEU A 72 14.97 -3.41 -3.50
C LEU A 72 15.91 -4.53 -3.09
N ILE A 73 15.37 -5.63 -2.56
CA ILE A 73 16.15 -6.80 -2.16
C ILE A 73 16.03 -7.89 -3.23
N GLY A 74 17.12 -8.11 -3.97
CA GLY A 74 17.14 -9.01 -5.12
C GLY A 74 16.51 -8.40 -6.37
N GLU A 75 15.90 -9.25 -7.19
CA GLU A 75 15.21 -8.90 -8.43
C GLU A 75 13.88 -9.66 -8.54
N HIS A 76 12.93 -9.18 -9.33
CA HIS A 76 11.66 -9.87 -9.48
C HIS A 76 11.86 -11.29 -10.05
N PRO A 77 11.04 -12.28 -9.66
CA PRO A 77 11.12 -13.62 -10.23
C PRO A 77 10.97 -13.63 -11.75
N ALA A 78 11.57 -14.63 -12.40
CA ALA A 78 11.43 -14.81 -13.84
C ALA A 78 9.96 -15.02 -14.21
N GLY A 79 9.47 -14.30 -15.23
CA GLY A 79 8.07 -14.32 -15.67
C GLY A 79 7.14 -13.35 -14.91
N PHE A 80 7.66 -12.59 -13.94
CA PHE A 80 6.92 -11.55 -13.21
C PHE A 80 7.22 -10.16 -13.79
N ASP A 81 7.06 -10.01 -15.11
CA ASP A 81 7.31 -8.74 -15.82
C ASP A 81 6.41 -7.60 -15.33
N THR A 82 5.26 -7.92 -14.73
CA THR A 82 4.38 -6.97 -14.04
C THR A 82 5.02 -6.29 -12.83
N CYS A 83 6.13 -6.84 -12.31
CA CYS A 83 6.90 -6.26 -11.19
C CYS A 83 8.09 -5.43 -11.68
N SER A 84 8.35 -5.39 -13.00
CA SER A 84 9.38 -4.53 -13.58
C SER A 84 9.02 -3.05 -13.38
N TYR A 85 10.04 -2.22 -13.23
CA TYR A 85 9.91 -0.78 -12.99
C TYR A 85 10.95 -0.01 -13.80
N ASP A 86 10.69 1.28 -14.03
CA ASP A 86 11.67 2.19 -14.62
C ASP A 86 12.12 3.23 -13.58
N ALA A 87 13.36 3.07 -13.09
CA ALA A 87 13.91 3.91 -12.02
C ALA A 87 13.90 5.40 -12.38
N ARG A 88 14.19 5.74 -13.65
CA ARG A 88 14.23 7.13 -14.11
C ARG A 88 12.85 7.75 -14.10
N SER A 89 11.84 7.04 -14.59
CA SER A 89 10.45 7.51 -14.57
C SER A 89 9.94 7.71 -13.15
N LEU A 90 10.32 6.85 -12.20
CA LEU A 90 10.00 7.05 -10.78
C LEU A 90 10.66 8.30 -10.20
N GLU A 91 11.95 8.51 -10.50
CA GLU A 91 12.69 9.70 -10.06
C GLU A 91 12.14 10.98 -10.70
N ASP A 92 11.89 10.98 -12.01
CA ASP A 92 11.40 12.16 -12.76
C ASP A 92 9.97 12.55 -12.35
N LEU A 93 9.08 11.58 -12.15
CA LEU A 93 7.68 11.83 -11.84
C LEU A 93 7.44 12.11 -10.36
N PHE A 94 8.09 11.34 -9.47
CA PHE A 94 7.80 11.37 -8.05
C PHE A 94 8.95 11.93 -7.23
N GLY A 95 10.19 11.91 -7.71
CA GLY A 95 11.40 12.13 -6.90
C GLY A 95 11.83 10.89 -6.11
N ALA A 96 11.21 9.74 -6.36
CA ALA A 96 11.47 8.51 -5.61
C ALA A 96 12.73 7.82 -6.12
N GLN A 97 13.54 7.29 -5.19
CA GLN A 97 14.78 6.58 -5.49
C GLN A 97 14.65 5.10 -5.16
N VAL A 98 15.28 4.26 -5.97
CA VAL A 98 15.37 2.82 -5.71
C VAL A 98 16.80 2.47 -5.32
N ASP A 99 16.95 1.85 -4.16
CA ASP A 99 18.25 1.47 -3.61
C ASP A 99 18.33 -0.05 -3.48
N ALA A 100 19.14 -0.66 -4.34
CA ALA A 100 19.24 -2.11 -4.43
C ALA A 100 20.14 -2.71 -3.34
N LEU A 101 19.80 -3.92 -2.91
CA LEU A 101 20.56 -4.79 -2.03
C LEU A 101 20.60 -6.20 -2.63
N ALA A 102 21.79 -6.77 -2.75
CA ALA A 102 21.95 -8.13 -3.23
C ALA A 102 21.27 -9.12 -2.25
N LEU A 103 20.50 -10.06 -2.81
CA LEU A 103 19.74 -11.05 -2.04
C LEU A 103 20.65 -11.89 -1.14
N ASP A 104 21.76 -12.43 -1.67
CA ASP A 104 22.69 -13.28 -0.92
C ASP A 104 23.23 -12.59 0.34
N GLY A 105 23.58 -11.31 0.21
CA GLY A 105 24.05 -10.48 1.33
C GLY A 105 22.96 -10.29 2.39
N PHE A 106 21.72 -10.06 1.95
CA PHE A 106 20.57 -9.95 2.84
C PHE A 106 20.25 -11.27 3.55
N LEU A 107 20.24 -12.40 2.83
CA LEU A 107 20.01 -13.73 3.41
C LEU A 107 21.11 -14.10 4.41
N ALA A 108 22.37 -13.73 4.12
CA ALA A 108 23.48 -13.92 5.05
C ALA A 108 23.29 -13.09 6.34
N ALA A 109 22.87 -11.82 6.21
CA ALA A 109 22.56 -10.98 7.38
C ALA A 109 21.44 -11.60 8.24
N ALA A 110 20.32 -11.99 7.62
CA ALA A 110 19.23 -12.66 8.31
C ALA A 110 19.67 -13.97 9.01
N ARG A 111 20.50 -14.78 8.34
CA ARG A 111 21.05 -16.03 8.90
C ARG A 111 21.94 -15.77 10.11
N ASN A 112 22.68 -14.66 10.11
CA ASN A 112 23.62 -14.31 11.18
C ASN A 112 22.99 -13.50 12.33
N THR A 113 21.69 -13.18 12.26
CA THR A 113 20.97 -12.51 13.36
C THR A 113 21.13 -13.28 14.68
N PRO A 114 21.59 -12.64 15.77
CA PRO A 114 21.78 -13.29 17.06
C PRO A 114 20.51 -13.96 17.60
N GLU A 115 20.66 -15.12 18.24
CA GLU A 115 19.54 -15.91 18.78
C GLU A 115 18.70 -15.12 19.78
N GLN A 116 19.34 -14.34 20.65
CA GLN A 116 18.64 -13.48 21.61
C GLN A 116 17.74 -12.45 20.93
N THR A 117 18.20 -11.85 19.82
CA THR A 117 17.41 -10.88 19.04
C THR A 117 16.23 -11.57 18.36
N ARG A 118 16.43 -12.78 17.82
CA ARG A 118 15.33 -13.59 17.26
C ARG A 118 14.30 -13.93 18.33
N ALA A 119 14.74 -14.31 19.53
CA ALA A 119 13.86 -14.64 20.64
C ALA A 119 12.92 -13.48 21.02
N MET A 120 13.42 -12.23 21.02
CA MET A 120 12.58 -11.05 21.28
C MET A 120 11.46 -10.87 20.26
N VAL A 121 11.74 -11.14 18.97
CA VAL A 121 10.75 -11.09 17.90
C VAL A 121 9.71 -12.21 18.06
N LEU A 122 10.17 -13.42 18.40
CA LEU A 122 9.31 -14.57 18.66
C LEU A 122 8.40 -14.33 19.87
N ASP A 123 8.92 -13.74 20.95
CA ASP A 123 8.12 -13.39 22.13
C ASP A 123 7.03 -12.37 21.78
N ARG A 124 7.35 -11.36 20.95
CA ARG A 124 6.35 -10.45 20.41
C ARG A 124 5.29 -11.21 19.62
N LEU A 125 5.68 -12.13 18.74
CA LEU A 125 4.77 -12.93 17.92
C LEU A 125 3.83 -13.79 18.76
N ARG A 126 4.32 -14.41 19.85
CA ARG A 126 3.50 -15.22 20.77
C ARG A 126 2.34 -14.44 21.39
N THR A 127 2.45 -13.12 21.52
CA THR A 127 1.36 -12.30 22.05
C THR A 127 0.15 -12.20 21.11
N ARG A 128 0.36 -12.45 19.81
CA ARG A 128 -0.67 -12.30 18.77
C ARG A 128 -0.99 -13.59 18.02
N VAL A 129 -0.08 -14.55 18.03
CA VAL A 129 -0.16 -15.80 17.26
C VAL A 129 -0.15 -17.00 18.24
N PRO A 130 -1.32 -17.47 18.70
CA PRO A 130 -1.42 -18.44 19.79
C PRO A 130 -0.90 -19.83 19.43
N ASN A 131 -0.82 -20.17 18.15
CA ASN A 131 -0.31 -21.46 17.66
C ASN A 131 1.14 -21.40 17.18
N LEU A 132 1.90 -20.34 17.50
CA LEU A 132 3.28 -20.20 17.04
C LEU A 132 4.18 -21.37 17.45
N ASP A 133 4.03 -21.88 18.67
CA ASP A 133 4.85 -22.99 19.16
C ASP A 133 4.43 -24.37 18.57
N GLN A 134 3.42 -24.40 17.68
CA GLN A 134 2.98 -25.61 16.98
C GLN A 134 3.61 -25.75 15.58
N VAL A 135 4.29 -24.72 15.08
CA VAL A 135 4.99 -24.75 13.79
C VAL A 135 6.49 -24.98 13.97
N GLU A 136 7.20 -25.35 12.89
CA GLU A 136 8.62 -25.71 12.96
C GLU A 136 9.48 -24.53 13.46
N ALA A 137 10.16 -24.74 14.59
CA ALA A 137 10.80 -23.67 15.35
C ALA A 137 12.01 -23.07 14.61
N THR A 138 12.78 -23.86 13.89
CA THR A 138 14.00 -23.42 13.19
C THR A 138 13.65 -22.44 12.07
N ALA A 139 12.69 -22.79 11.22
CA ALA A 139 12.20 -21.95 10.14
C ALA A 139 11.51 -20.70 10.69
N THR A 140 10.72 -20.83 11.75
CA THR A 140 10.08 -19.69 12.42
C THR A 140 11.11 -18.71 12.98
N ALA A 141 12.19 -19.21 13.60
CA ALA A 141 13.32 -18.39 14.03
C ALA A 141 14.08 -17.77 12.84
N GLY A 142 14.12 -18.45 11.70
CA GLY A 142 14.63 -17.90 10.44
C GLY A 142 13.83 -16.66 9.99
N THR A 143 12.50 -16.75 9.97
CA THR A 143 11.63 -15.59 9.64
C THR A 143 11.80 -14.45 10.65
N ALA A 144 11.97 -14.74 11.94
CA ALA A 144 12.32 -13.71 12.92
C ALA A 144 13.66 -13.02 12.59
N GLY A 145 14.65 -13.79 12.13
CA GLY A 145 15.93 -13.25 11.63
C GLY A 145 15.76 -12.34 10.40
N VAL A 146 14.86 -12.70 9.47
CA VAL A 146 14.50 -11.87 8.31
C VAL A 146 13.91 -10.54 8.74
N TYR A 147 12.99 -10.54 9.70
CA TYR A 147 12.41 -9.30 10.22
C TYR A 147 13.50 -8.37 10.79
N VAL A 148 14.43 -8.90 11.58
CA VAL A 148 15.54 -8.10 12.13
C VAL A 148 16.40 -7.51 11.01
N ALA A 149 16.76 -8.32 10.01
CA ALA A 149 17.56 -7.85 8.88
C ALA A 149 16.83 -6.76 8.06
N LEU A 150 15.50 -6.86 7.90
CA LEU A 150 14.70 -5.80 7.27
C LEU A 150 14.77 -4.50 8.08
N GLN A 151 14.55 -4.57 9.40
CA GLN A 151 14.60 -3.40 10.28
C GLN A 151 15.99 -2.73 10.29
N GLU A 152 17.05 -3.52 10.31
CA GLU A 152 18.42 -3.02 10.22
C GLU A 152 18.69 -2.34 8.87
N ALA A 153 18.26 -2.95 7.76
CA ALA A 153 18.43 -2.37 6.43
C ALA A 153 17.62 -1.07 6.26
N LEU A 154 16.36 -1.06 6.72
CA LEU A 154 15.48 0.12 6.75
C LEU A 154 16.14 1.28 7.48
N SER A 155 16.61 1.04 8.71
CA SER A 155 17.23 2.05 9.55
C SER A 155 18.57 2.53 8.99
N ALA A 156 19.46 1.61 8.61
CA ALA A 156 20.81 1.94 8.16
C ALA A 156 20.83 2.67 6.81
N ARG A 157 19.87 2.35 5.93
CA ARG A 157 19.81 2.93 4.58
C ARG A 157 18.78 4.05 4.46
N GLY A 158 17.92 4.23 5.45
CA GLY A 158 16.86 5.25 5.46
C GLY A 158 15.82 4.97 4.39
N TRP A 159 15.34 3.73 4.33
CA TRP A 159 14.31 3.31 3.39
C TRP A 159 12.91 3.55 3.96
N ASP A 160 11.97 3.94 3.10
CA ASP A 160 10.57 4.20 3.45
C ASP A 160 9.65 3.00 3.18
N GLY A 161 10.13 2.04 2.38
CA GLY A 161 9.45 0.79 2.05
C GLY A 161 10.41 -0.17 1.36
N VAL A 162 10.07 -1.46 1.30
CA VAL A 162 10.95 -2.51 0.75
C VAL A 162 10.22 -3.45 -0.20
N ALA A 163 10.71 -3.56 -1.43
CA ALA A 163 10.33 -4.59 -2.38
C ALA A 163 11.26 -5.80 -2.20
N VAL A 164 10.70 -6.97 -1.88
CA VAL A 164 11.50 -8.16 -1.53
C VAL A 164 11.26 -9.26 -2.55
N ARG A 165 12.33 -9.79 -3.15
CA ARG A 165 12.29 -11.10 -3.80
C ARG A 165 12.12 -12.20 -2.76
N CYS A 166 10.88 -12.42 -2.33
CA CYS A 166 10.55 -13.27 -1.19
C CYS A 166 10.63 -14.78 -1.47
N TRP A 167 10.84 -15.18 -2.73
CA TRP A 167 11.00 -16.56 -3.17
C TRP A 167 11.83 -16.64 -4.47
N PRO A 168 12.43 -17.80 -4.81
CA PRO A 168 12.47 -19.05 -4.03
C PRO A 168 13.54 -19.12 -2.94
N GLU A 169 14.55 -18.24 -2.94
CA GLU A 169 15.82 -18.43 -2.21
C GLU A 169 15.65 -18.38 -0.69
N PHE A 170 14.66 -17.64 -0.18
CA PHE A 170 14.27 -17.72 1.23
C PHE A 170 13.95 -19.16 1.66
N PHE A 171 13.24 -19.92 0.82
CA PHE A 171 12.87 -21.30 1.12
C PHE A 171 14.02 -22.27 0.87
N THR A 172 14.76 -22.12 -0.23
CA THR A 172 15.78 -23.09 -0.64
C THR A 172 17.13 -22.89 0.03
N GLU A 173 17.49 -21.66 0.42
CA GLU A 173 18.80 -21.33 0.97
C GLU A 173 18.75 -20.90 2.44
N LEU A 174 17.73 -20.14 2.84
CA LEU A 174 17.58 -19.71 4.23
C LEU A 174 16.72 -20.69 5.06
N GLY A 175 15.84 -21.45 4.41
CA GLY A 175 15.00 -22.47 5.05
C GLY A 175 13.79 -21.88 5.80
N CYS A 176 13.32 -20.69 5.43
CA CYS A 176 12.17 -20.04 6.09
C CYS A 176 11.33 -19.22 5.09
N ALA A 177 10.16 -18.74 5.52
CA ALA A 177 9.33 -17.83 4.74
C ALA A 177 9.64 -16.36 5.05
N ALA A 178 9.57 -15.47 4.07
CA ALA A 178 9.68 -14.02 4.28
C ALA A 178 8.34 -13.36 4.70
N CYS A 179 7.19 -13.98 4.38
CA CYS A 179 5.86 -13.34 4.45
C CYS A 179 5.55 -12.77 5.86
N GLY A 180 5.76 -13.54 6.94
CA GLY A 180 5.52 -13.05 8.30
C GLY A 180 6.42 -11.89 8.71
N ALA A 181 7.68 -11.88 8.25
CA ALA A 181 8.61 -10.78 8.51
C ALA A 181 8.20 -9.48 7.79
N MET A 182 7.76 -9.59 6.55
CA MET A 182 7.25 -8.46 5.76
C MET A 182 5.94 -7.90 6.34
N SER A 183 5.06 -8.77 6.85
CA SER A 183 3.87 -8.35 7.59
C SER A 183 4.21 -7.50 8.81
N LEU A 184 5.10 -7.99 9.67
CA LEU A 184 5.54 -7.24 10.86
C LEU A 184 6.18 -5.90 10.47
N THR A 185 7.00 -5.91 9.42
CA THR A 185 7.69 -4.69 8.94
C THR A 185 6.68 -3.63 8.48
N THR A 186 5.63 -4.06 7.76
CA THR A 186 4.55 -3.16 7.33
C THR A 186 3.69 -2.68 8.51
N GLU A 187 3.40 -3.57 9.46
CA GLU A 187 2.71 -3.22 10.71
C GLU A 187 3.49 -2.17 11.53
N ASP A 188 4.83 -2.23 11.49
CA ASP A 188 5.72 -1.27 12.16
C ASP A 188 5.96 0.01 11.36
N GLY A 189 5.24 0.18 10.25
CA GLY A 189 5.16 1.43 9.51
C GLY A 189 6.09 1.54 8.31
N ALA A 190 6.75 0.46 7.90
CA ALA A 190 7.54 0.41 6.66
C ALA A 190 6.94 -0.61 5.68
N PRO A 191 6.24 -0.19 4.61
CA PRO A 191 5.56 -1.11 3.73
C PRO A 191 6.49 -2.07 3.01
N CYS A 192 6.09 -3.34 2.97
CA CYS A 192 6.76 -4.37 2.20
C CYS A 192 5.87 -4.92 1.09
N SER A 193 6.47 -5.22 -0.06
CA SER A 193 5.84 -5.99 -1.13
C SER A 193 6.63 -7.24 -1.48
N CYS A 194 5.92 -8.26 -1.96
CA CYS A 194 6.51 -9.48 -2.49
C CYS A 194 6.99 -9.29 -3.94
N GLU A 195 7.65 -10.33 -4.48
CA GLU A 195 8.13 -10.42 -5.87
C GLU A 195 9.02 -9.26 -6.32
N ALA A 196 9.63 -8.53 -5.39
CA ALA A 196 10.41 -7.34 -5.67
C ALA A 196 9.61 -6.27 -6.47
N ASP A 197 8.30 -6.18 -6.25
CA ASP A 197 7.40 -5.22 -6.91
C ASP A 197 7.58 -3.80 -6.36
N VAL A 198 8.48 -3.02 -6.98
CA VAL A 198 8.80 -1.64 -6.62
C VAL A 198 7.63 -0.69 -6.82
N ASN A 199 6.89 -0.81 -7.93
CA ASN A 199 5.71 0.01 -8.19
C ASN A 199 4.62 -0.27 -7.14
N GLY A 200 4.46 -1.54 -6.76
CA GLY A 200 3.64 -1.97 -5.63
C GLY A 200 4.10 -1.33 -4.31
N THR A 201 5.40 -1.39 -3.98
CA THR A 201 5.92 -0.77 -2.74
C THR A 201 5.66 0.74 -2.69
N LEU A 202 5.92 1.45 -3.80
CA LEU A 202 5.68 2.89 -3.86
C LEU A 202 4.19 3.23 -3.75
N THR A 203 3.32 2.37 -4.29
CA THR A 203 1.86 2.47 -4.09
C THR A 203 1.49 2.30 -2.62
N LEU A 204 2.11 1.35 -1.90
CA LEU A 204 1.90 1.18 -0.47
C LEU A 204 2.36 2.41 0.32
N VAL A 205 3.55 2.95 0.03
CA VAL A 205 4.05 4.19 0.66
C VAL A 205 3.08 5.35 0.42
N LEU A 206 2.53 5.49 -0.79
CA LEU A 206 1.48 6.45 -1.12
C LEU A 206 0.24 6.24 -0.25
N LEU A 207 -0.30 5.03 -0.19
CA LEU A 207 -1.49 4.71 0.59
C LEU A 207 -1.29 4.97 2.08
N GLN A 208 -0.16 4.57 2.65
CA GLN A 208 0.18 4.85 4.05
C GLN A 208 0.29 6.35 4.30
N ALA A 209 0.95 7.08 3.39
CA ALA A 209 1.07 8.52 3.50
C ALA A 209 -0.28 9.22 3.38
N ILE A 210 -1.27 8.68 2.67
CA ILE A 210 -2.63 9.24 2.59
C ILE A 210 -3.47 8.86 3.82
N ALA A 211 -3.50 7.57 4.18
CA ALA A 211 -4.40 7.03 5.19
C ALA A 211 -3.89 7.23 6.62
N GLY A 212 -2.58 7.20 6.83
CA GLY A 212 -1.97 7.13 8.17
C GLY A 212 -2.09 5.75 8.82
N GLU A 213 -2.44 4.71 8.06
CA GLU A 213 -2.57 3.33 8.51
C GLU A 213 -1.75 2.37 7.63
N PRO A 214 -1.36 1.18 8.13
CA PRO A 214 -0.66 0.18 7.34
C PRO A 214 -1.47 -0.22 6.09
N PRO A 215 -0.87 -0.21 4.90
CA PRO A 215 -1.48 -0.73 3.67
C PRO A 215 -1.09 -2.20 3.46
N PHE A 216 -1.70 -2.86 2.47
CA PHE A 216 -1.40 -4.24 2.11
C PHE A 216 -1.43 -4.43 0.59
N ILE A 217 -0.46 -5.16 0.02
CA ILE A 217 -0.43 -5.54 -1.39
C ILE A 217 -1.08 -6.91 -1.57
N THR A 218 -1.98 -7.03 -2.55
CA THR A 218 -2.84 -8.20 -2.71
C THR A 218 -2.90 -8.67 -4.15
N ASP A 219 -3.17 -9.95 -4.33
CA ASP A 219 -3.61 -10.55 -5.57
C ASP A 219 -5.14 -10.52 -5.66
N LEU A 220 -5.68 -10.20 -6.83
CA LEU A 220 -7.08 -10.46 -7.18
C LEU A 220 -7.21 -11.90 -7.67
N VAL A 221 -7.57 -12.84 -6.79
CA VAL A 221 -7.49 -14.29 -7.09
C VAL A 221 -8.82 -14.94 -7.47
N ASN A 222 -9.94 -14.27 -7.22
CA ASN A 222 -11.26 -14.76 -7.56
C ASN A 222 -12.23 -13.60 -7.78
N VAL A 223 -13.12 -13.75 -8.77
CA VAL A 223 -14.25 -12.86 -9.03
C VAL A 223 -15.46 -13.74 -9.26
N ASP A 224 -16.54 -13.47 -8.53
CA ASP A 224 -17.80 -14.21 -8.61
C ASP A 224 -18.96 -13.27 -8.96
N GLY A 225 -19.46 -13.41 -10.19
CA GLY A 225 -20.60 -12.62 -10.66
C GLY A 225 -21.94 -13.01 -10.04
N ALA A 226 -22.06 -14.19 -9.43
CA ALA A 226 -23.31 -14.61 -8.78
C ALA A 226 -23.50 -13.94 -7.41
N SER A 227 -22.43 -13.84 -6.63
CA SER A 227 -22.44 -13.13 -5.33
C SER A 227 -22.08 -11.64 -5.44
N ASP A 228 -21.62 -11.20 -6.62
CA ASP A 228 -21.07 -9.86 -6.88
C ASP A 228 -19.95 -9.51 -5.89
N THR A 229 -18.99 -10.43 -5.76
CA THR A 229 -17.83 -10.28 -4.88
C THR A 229 -16.55 -10.73 -5.55
N ALA A 230 -15.41 -10.39 -4.93
CA ALA A 230 -14.10 -10.87 -5.30
C ALA A 230 -13.28 -11.22 -4.05
N VAL A 231 -12.18 -11.93 -4.25
CA VAL A 231 -11.24 -12.27 -3.17
C VAL A 231 -9.91 -11.58 -3.42
N LEU A 232 -9.49 -10.78 -2.44
CA LEU A 232 -8.12 -10.27 -2.33
C LEU A 232 -7.33 -11.22 -1.44
N TRP A 233 -6.14 -11.63 -1.88
CA TRP A 233 -5.35 -12.64 -1.19
C TRP A 233 -3.85 -12.36 -1.29
N HIS A 234 -3.08 -12.84 -0.33
CA HIS A 234 -1.64 -13.08 -0.53
C HIS A 234 -1.15 -14.16 0.45
N CYS A 235 0.04 -14.70 0.20
CA CYS A 235 0.73 -15.73 1.01
C CYS A 235 0.59 -15.62 2.54
N GLY A 236 0.50 -14.41 3.10
CA GLY A 236 0.40 -14.18 4.55
C GLY A 236 1.29 -13.04 5.04
N LEU A 237 1.46 -11.99 4.23
CA LEU A 237 2.21 -10.78 4.56
C LEU A 237 1.33 -9.59 4.96
N ALA A 238 0.02 -9.76 5.07
CA ALA A 238 -0.85 -8.67 5.49
C ALA A 238 -0.52 -8.22 6.92
N PRO A 239 -0.58 -6.92 7.25
CA PRO A 239 -0.42 -6.44 8.61
C PRO A 239 -1.51 -7.02 9.52
N TRP A 240 -1.14 -7.51 10.71
CA TRP A 240 -2.11 -8.16 11.60
C TRP A 240 -3.19 -7.22 12.16
N SER A 241 -3.02 -5.90 11.99
CA SER A 241 -4.00 -4.86 12.34
C SER A 241 -5.19 -4.86 11.38
N MET A 242 -5.02 -5.51 10.22
CA MET A 242 -6.09 -5.79 9.27
C MET A 242 -6.88 -7.05 9.60
N ALA A 243 -6.46 -7.86 10.58
CA ALA A 243 -7.15 -9.09 10.91
C ALA A 243 -8.55 -8.83 11.47
N ASP A 244 -9.52 -9.65 11.05
CA ASP A 244 -10.87 -9.70 11.62
C ASP A 244 -10.78 -9.99 13.12
N PRO A 245 -11.23 -9.08 14.01
CA PRO A 245 -11.16 -9.29 15.45
C PRO A 245 -12.01 -10.48 15.92
N ALA A 246 -12.95 -10.98 15.11
CA ALA A 246 -13.73 -12.17 15.41
C ALA A 246 -12.95 -13.48 15.21
N ARG A 247 -11.72 -13.43 14.65
CA ARG A 247 -10.91 -14.60 14.34
C ARG A 247 -9.46 -14.44 14.78
N PRO A 248 -8.81 -15.52 15.24
CA PRO A 248 -7.41 -15.44 15.63
C PRO A 248 -6.51 -15.27 14.41
N VAL A 249 -5.39 -14.57 14.60
CA VAL A 249 -4.25 -14.60 13.68
C VAL A 249 -3.48 -15.89 13.94
N GLN A 250 -3.27 -16.73 12.94
CA GLN A 250 -2.59 -18.01 13.08
C GLN A 250 -1.29 -18.03 12.27
N ALA A 251 -0.30 -18.78 12.76
CA ALA A 251 0.83 -19.21 11.94
C ALA A 251 0.37 -20.39 11.07
N THR A 252 0.62 -20.32 9.77
CA THR A 252 0.36 -21.42 8.83
C THR A 252 1.62 -21.81 8.08
N VAL A 253 1.52 -22.90 7.32
CA VAL A 253 2.58 -23.45 6.48
C VAL A 253 2.29 -23.14 5.02
N HIS A 254 3.31 -22.69 4.29
CA HIS A 254 3.16 -22.38 2.87
C HIS A 254 2.67 -23.61 2.09
N SER A 255 1.55 -23.46 1.38
CA SER A 255 0.88 -24.54 0.64
C SER A 255 1.82 -25.29 -0.31
N ASN A 256 2.62 -24.55 -1.10
CA ASN A 256 3.56 -25.12 -2.07
C ASN A 256 4.96 -25.41 -1.50
N ARG A 257 5.49 -24.54 -0.61
CA ARG A 257 6.89 -24.64 -0.15
C ARG A 257 7.09 -25.43 1.13
N LYS A 258 6.00 -25.69 1.88
CA LYS A 258 5.99 -26.50 3.12
C LYS A 258 6.84 -25.95 4.27
N LEU A 259 7.06 -24.63 4.33
CA LEU A 259 7.74 -23.94 5.43
C LEU A 259 6.80 -22.97 6.16
N PRO A 260 6.96 -22.78 7.49
CA PRO A 260 6.03 -22.03 8.34
C PRO A 260 6.27 -20.52 8.41
N LEU A 261 5.42 -19.86 9.21
CA LEU A 261 5.37 -18.44 9.58
C LEU A 261 4.88 -17.50 8.47
N LEU A 262 3.79 -17.92 7.86
CA LEU A 262 2.88 -17.07 7.12
C LEU A 262 1.70 -16.77 8.04
N PHE A 263 1.18 -15.54 8.02
CA PHE A 263 -0.02 -15.25 8.79
C PHE A 263 -1.28 -15.67 8.04
N GLU A 264 -2.09 -16.47 8.73
CA GLU A 264 -3.39 -16.92 8.28
C GLU A 264 -4.48 -16.24 9.10
N PHE A 265 -5.26 -15.41 8.42
CA PHE A 265 -6.42 -14.73 8.96
C PHE A 265 -7.28 -14.16 7.82
N THR A 266 -8.50 -13.79 8.15
CA THR A 266 -9.34 -13.01 7.24
C THR A 266 -9.22 -11.52 7.51
N LEU A 267 -9.23 -10.71 6.45
CA LEU A 267 -9.29 -9.26 6.56
C LEU A 267 -10.59 -8.83 7.26
N LYS A 268 -10.52 -7.84 8.15
CA LYS A 268 -11.67 -7.33 8.91
C LYS A 268 -12.72 -6.68 7.98
N PRO A 269 -14.01 -6.76 8.31
CA PRO A 269 -15.02 -6.03 7.55
C PRO A 269 -14.81 -4.52 7.61
N GLY A 270 -15.17 -3.81 6.54
CA GLY A 270 -15.14 -2.36 6.51
C GLY A 270 -14.80 -1.76 5.14
N ARG A 271 -15.03 -0.46 5.03
CA ARG A 271 -14.69 0.36 3.87
C ARG A 271 -13.20 0.28 3.56
N VAL A 272 -12.86 0.07 2.29
CA VAL A 272 -11.48 0.07 1.80
C VAL A 272 -11.30 0.91 0.55
N THR A 273 -10.08 1.39 0.35
CA THR A 273 -9.61 2.03 -0.88
C THR A 273 -8.56 1.14 -1.53
N LEU A 274 -8.65 1.01 -2.85
CA LEU A 274 -7.71 0.29 -3.68
C LEU A 274 -6.88 1.27 -4.49
N ALA A 275 -5.60 0.97 -4.68
CA ALA A 275 -4.76 1.73 -5.59
C ALA A 275 -3.68 0.86 -6.26
N ARG A 276 -3.22 1.32 -7.43
CA ARG A 276 -2.04 0.80 -8.12
C ARG A 276 -1.38 1.92 -8.92
N LEU A 277 -0.08 2.14 -8.71
CA LEU A 277 0.76 2.82 -9.70
C LEU A 277 0.97 1.87 -10.87
N HIS A 278 0.13 1.99 -11.87
CA HIS A 278 0.13 1.19 -13.07
C HIS A 278 1.07 1.81 -14.09
N HIS A 279 1.90 1.00 -14.75
CA HIS A 279 2.84 1.51 -15.74
C HIS A 279 2.85 0.63 -16.99
N THR A 280 2.74 1.28 -18.15
CA THR A 280 3.08 0.66 -19.44
C THR A 280 4.04 1.54 -20.21
N PRO A 281 4.93 0.98 -21.05
CA PRO A 281 5.78 1.77 -21.92
C PRO A 281 5.02 2.73 -22.86
N GLN A 282 3.77 2.42 -23.19
CA GLN A 282 2.94 3.19 -24.13
C GLN A 282 2.25 4.38 -23.46
N THR A 283 1.73 4.20 -22.25
CA THR A 283 0.95 5.23 -21.54
C THR A 283 1.76 5.95 -20.45
N GLY A 284 2.93 5.43 -20.09
CA GLY A 284 3.61 5.82 -18.86
C GLY A 284 2.82 5.43 -17.62
N TYR A 285 3.07 6.13 -16.52
CA TYR A 285 2.38 5.91 -15.26
C TYR A 285 0.94 6.42 -15.28
N ARG A 286 0.04 5.66 -14.65
CA ARG A 286 -1.33 6.06 -14.27
C ARG A 286 -1.59 5.64 -12.82
N LEU A 287 -2.43 6.38 -12.11
CA LEU A 287 -2.92 5.96 -10.80
C LEU A 287 -4.27 5.27 -10.95
N VAL A 288 -4.29 3.96 -10.74
CA VAL A 288 -5.54 3.22 -10.60
C VAL A 288 -6.11 3.50 -9.22
N ILE A 289 -7.39 3.87 -9.14
CA ILE A 289 -8.11 4.13 -7.89
C ILE A 289 -9.39 3.29 -7.90
N GLY A 290 -9.66 2.59 -6.80
CA GLY A 290 -10.90 1.85 -6.59
C GLY A 290 -11.38 1.93 -5.14
N GLY A 291 -12.59 1.46 -4.90
CA GLY A 291 -13.21 1.39 -3.58
C GLY A 291 -14.14 0.19 -3.47
N GLY A 292 -14.40 -0.21 -2.23
CA GLY A 292 -15.33 -1.27 -1.93
C GLY A 292 -15.50 -1.48 -0.44
N GLU A 293 -16.33 -2.46 -0.10
CA GLU A 293 -16.56 -2.90 1.28
C GLU A 293 -15.97 -4.30 1.44
N MET A 294 -15.01 -4.44 2.35
CA MET A 294 -14.57 -5.75 2.82
C MET A 294 -15.71 -6.36 3.63
N VAL A 295 -16.21 -7.53 3.22
CA VAL A 295 -17.35 -8.17 3.88
C VAL A 295 -16.89 -9.26 4.83
N SER A 296 -17.67 -9.49 5.90
CA SER A 296 -17.41 -10.63 6.77
C SER A 296 -17.72 -11.93 6.02
N ALA A 297 -16.69 -12.75 5.82
CA ALA A 297 -16.76 -14.01 5.10
C ALA A 297 -15.81 -15.04 5.73
N PRO A 298 -16.05 -16.36 5.62
CA PRO A 298 -15.08 -17.39 6.01
C PRO A 298 -13.75 -17.24 5.24
N PRO A 299 -12.64 -17.82 5.72
CA PRO A 299 -11.38 -17.79 4.98
C PRO A 299 -11.56 -18.41 3.59
N SER A 300 -11.10 -17.73 2.55
CA SER A 300 -11.23 -18.19 1.16
C SER A 300 -10.09 -19.14 0.78
N PHE A 301 -8.86 -18.80 1.15
CA PHE A 301 -7.64 -19.53 0.84
C PHE A 301 -6.65 -19.44 2.01
N GLY A 302 -5.72 -20.39 2.10
CA GLY A 302 -4.68 -20.38 3.14
C GLY A 302 -3.72 -19.19 2.98
N GLY A 303 -3.24 -18.63 4.09
CA GLY A 303 -2.60 -17.31 4.12
C GLY A 303 -3.61 -16.21 4.49
N THR A 304 -3.40 -14.98 4.03
CA THR A 304 -4.35 -13.89 4.31
C THR A 304 -5.30 -13.66 3.14
N SER A 305 -6.61 -13.67 3.40
CA SER A 305 -7.64 -13.34 2.40
C SER A 305 -8.71 -12.41 2.93
N GLY A 306 -9.35 -11.67 2.04
CA GLY A 306 -10.57 -10.92 2.32
C GLY A 306 -11.52 -10.97 1.14
N VAL A 307 -12.82 -11.04 1.42
CA VAL A 307 -13.86 -10.96 0.39
C VAL A 307 -14.30 -9.52 0.29
N ILE A 308 -14.22 -8.94 -0.91
CA ILE A 308 -14.60 -7.57 -1.19
C ILE A 308 -15.84 -7.51 -2.08
N ARG A 309 -16.74 -6.59 -1.79
CA ARG A 309 -17.73 -6.08 -2.74
C ARG A 309 -17.26 -4.71 -3.23
N PHE A 310 -16.92 -4.60 -4.51
CA PHE A 310 -16.49 -3.34 -5.10
C PHE A 310 -17.67 -2.34 -5.19
N ASP A 311 -17.36 -1.06 -5.35
CA ASP A 311 -18.38 -0.01 -5.58
C ASP A 311 -19.03 -0.10 -6.99
N ARG A 312 -18.44 -0.90 -7.89
CA ARG A 312 -18.99 -1.30 -9.20
C ARG A 312 -19.15 -2.82 -9.26
N PRO A 313 -20.00 -3.34 -10.17
CA PRO A 313 -20.18 -4.78 -10.32
C PRO A 313 -18.85 -5.51 -10.53
N ALA A 314 -18.66 -6.64 -9.85
CA ALA A 314 -17.37 -7.33 -9.79
C ALA A 314 -16.88 -7.79 -11.18
N LEU A 315 -17.81 -8.14 -12.08
CA LEU A 315 -17.48 -8.48 -13.46
C LEU A 315 -17.05 -7.27 -14.29
N GLU A 316 -17.57 -6.06 -14.03
CA GLU A 316 -17.10 -4.84 -14.71
C GLU A 316 -15.69 -4.44 -14.24
N VAL A 317 -15.40 -4.65 -12.96
CA VAL A 317 -14.06 -4.45 -12.39
C VAL A 317 -13.08 -5.43 -13.05
N PHE A 318 -13.45 -6.71 -13.14
CA PHE A 318 -12.68 -7.72 -13.85
C PHE A 318 -12.42 -7.35 -15.32
N ASP A 319 -13.47 -6.92 -16.04
CA ASP A 319 -13.34 -6.49 -17.43
C ASP A 319 -12.37 -5.31 -17.56
N THR A 320 -12.39 -4.36 -16.62
CA THR A 320 -11.45 -3.23 -16.58
C THR A 320 -10.02 -3.70 -16.34
N VAL A 321 -9.79 -4.58 -15.36
CA VAL A 321 -8.47 -5.18 -15.08
C VAL A 321 -7.88 -5.83 -16.33
N MET A 322 -8.69 -6.62 -17.03
CA MET A 322 -8.26 -7.34 -18.22
C MET A 322 -8.07 -6.44 -19.44
N ALA A 323 -8.96 -5.47 -19.67
CA ALA A 323 -8.90 -4.57 -20.80
C ALA A 323 -7.72 -3.59 -20.72
N GLU A 324 -7.39 -3.12 -19.51
CA GLU A 324 -6.30 -2.18 -19.27
C GLU A 324 -4.95 -2.89 -19.05
N GLY A 325 -4.95 -4.22 -18.89
CA GLY A 325 -3.74 -5.00 -18.62
C GLY A 325 -3.10 -4.64 -17.28
N LEU A 326 -3.92 -4.47 -16.24
CA LEU A 326 -3.41 -4.12 -14.91
C LEU A 326 -2.57 -5.25 -14.32
N GLU A 327 -1.57 -4.86 -13.53
CA GLU A 327 -0.72 -5.79 -12.81
C GLU A 327 -1.54 -6.65 -11.84
N HIS A 328 -1.10 -7.88 -11.59
CA HIS A 328 -1.78 -8.82 -10.70
C HIS A 328 -1.89 -8.28 -9.25
N HIS A 329 -0.92 -7.46 -8.84
CA HIS A 329 -0.90 -6.81 -7.54
C HIS A 329 -1.71 -5.51 -7.49
N ILE A 330 -2.70 -5.48 -6.61
CA ILE A 330 -3.46 -4.29 -6.22
C ILE A 330 -3.24 -4.02 -4.73
N CYS A 331 -3.00 -2.76 -4.37
CA CYS A 331 -2.80 -2.37 -2.97
C CYS A 331 -4.12 -1.92 -2.34
N VAL A 332 -4.29 -2.19 -1.05
CA VAL A 332 -5.48 -1.88 -0.25
C VAL A 332 -5.12 -1.18 1.05
N VAL A 333 -5.98 -0.26 1.50
CA VAL A 333 -5.94 0.35 2.83
C VAL A 333 -7.37 0.59 3.34
N TYR A 334 -7.58 0.54 4.66
CA TYR A 334 -8.89 0.81 5.26
C TYR A 334 -9.27 2.30 5.22
N GLY A 335 -10.56 2.57 5.05
CA GLY A 335 -11.16 3.89 4.88
C GLY A 335 -11.40 4.26 3.41
N ASP A 336 -12.19 5.32 3.18
CA ASP A 336 -12.39 5.91 1.85
C ASP A 336 -11.44 7.10 1.67
N HIS A 337 -10.41 6.91 0.86
CA HIS A 337 -9.34 7.88 0.61
C HIS A 337 -9.25 8.29 -0.86
N ARG A 338 -10.25 7.92 -1.67
CA ARG A 338 -10.22 8.11 -3.13
C ARG A 338 -10.09 9.58 -3.52
N GLU A 339 -10.81 10.48 -2.85
CA GLU A 339 -10.70 11.93 -3.10
C GLU A 339 -9.30 12.48 -2.80
N ALA A 340 -8.63 11.96 -1.76
CA ALA A 340 -7.26 12.38 -1.44
C ALA A 340 -6.26 11.83 -2.48
N LEU A 341 -6.49 10.63 -3.01
CA LEU A 341 -5.69 10.05 -4.11
C LEU A 341 -5.89 10.81 -5.43
N ARG A 342 -7.14 11.17 -5.78
CA ARG A 342 -7.43 12.04 -6.95
C ARG A 342 -6.74 13.39 -6.81
N ALA A 343 -6.83 14.01 -5.63
CA ALA A 343 -6.12 15.25 -5.34
C ALA A 343 -4.60 15.09 -5.42
N PHE A 344 -4.05 13.95 -5.02
CA PHE A 344 -2.63 13.65 -5.18
C PHE A 344 -2.25 13.54 -6.67
N ALA A 345 -3.03 12.79 -7.46
CA ALA A 345 -2.80 12.62 -8.89
C ALA A 345 -2.79 13.97 -9.62
N ASP A 346 -3.75 14.85 -9.33
CA ASP A 346 -3.81 16.22 -9.86
C ASP A 346 -2.56 17.04 -9.50
N LEU A 347 -2.01 16.87 -8.30
CA LEU A 347 -0.84 17.61 -7.82
C LEU A 347 0.46 17.18 -8.50
N VAL A 348 0.54 15.93 -8.97
CA VAL A 348 1.73 15.39 -9.65
C VAL A 348 1.54 15.25 -11.15
N GLY A 349 0.35 15.56 -11.67
CA GLY A 349 0.04 15.49 -13.11
C GLY A 349 -0.09 14.06 -13.62
N LEU A 350 -0.65 13.18 -12.80
CA LEU A 350 -0.83 11.76 -13.10
C LEU A 350 -2.28 11.48 -13.53
N ASP A 351 -2.46 10.77 -14.63
CA ASP A 351 -3.79 10.35 -15.08
C ASP A 351 -4.37 9.32 -14.11
N VAL A 352 -5.68 9.42 -13.85
CA VAL A 352 -6.42 8.51 -12.98
C VAL A 352 -7.22 7.52 -13.82
N LEU A 353 -7.10 6.24 -13.50
CA LEU A 353 -7.98 5.18 -13.99
C LEU A 353 -8.92 4.74 -12.85
N GLU A 354 -10.22 4.97 -13.00
CA GLU A 354 -11.23 4.55 -12.03
C GLU A 354 -11.54 3.06 -12.23
N LEU A 355 -11.13 2.25 -11.26
CA LEU A 355 -11.36 0.81 -11.25
C LEU A 355 -12.80 0.45 -10.84
N THR A 356 -13.35 1.23 -9.91
CA THR A 356 -14.70 1.03 -9.34
C THR A 356 -15.49 2.34 -9.36
#